data_AF-A0A3D3EZN1-F1
#
_entry.id   AF-A0A3D3EZN1-F1
#
_cell.length_a   1.000
_cell.length_b   1.000
_cell.length_c   1.000
_cell.angle_alpha   90.00
_cell.angle_beta   90.00
_cell.angle_gamma   90.00
#
_symmetry.space_group_name_H-M   'P 1'
#
loop_
_entity.id
_entity.type
_entity.pdbx_description
1 polymer ?
#
loop_
_entity_poly.entity_id
_entity_poly.type
_entity_poly.pdbx_seq_one_letter_code
_entity_poly.pdbx_strand_id
1 'polypeptide(L)'
;MTNEKIEGFLEKVNMNYLFCLLSKLEAHRINQFPSFVKNKFDKKITMLSMEHVADNEVPDYINELAEAEQAMAAERALFEDNEEGDDFGEETID
;
A
#
# COMPACT_ATOMS: atom_id res chain seq x y z
N MET A 1 -3.50 22.75 -8.64
CA MET A 1 -3.99 23.44 -7.43
C MET A 1 -3.09 22.99 -6.30
N THR A 2 -2.34 23.90 -5.70
CA THR A 2 -1.47 23.59 -4.57
C THR A 2 -2.32 23.23 -3.35
N ASN A 3 -1.83 22.29 -2.55
CA ASN A 3 -2.56 21.82 -1.38
C ASN A 3 -2.33 22.81 -0.22
N GLU A 4 -3.40 23.48 0.21
CA GLU A 4 -3.40 24.52 1.24
C GLU A 4 -2.83 24.03 2.58
N LYS A 5 -2.98 22.74 2.90
CA LYS A 5 -2.44 22.14 4.13
C LYS A 5 -0.92 22.07 4.10
N ILE A 6 -0.38 21.66 2.96
CA ILE A 6 1.07 21.57 2.75
C ILE A 6 1.69 22.97 2.78
N GLU A 7 1.09 23.93 2.08
CA GLU A 7 1.54 25.33 2.10
C GLU A 7 1.49 25.90 3.52
N GLY A 8 0.37 25.69 4.23
CA GLY A 8 0.21 26.14 5.61
C GLY A 8 1.26 25.56 6.58
N PHE A 9 1.66 24.31 6.40
CA PHE A 9 2.75 23.71 7.18
C PHE A 9 4.09 24.37 6.86
N LEU A 10 4.44 24.48 5.57
CA LEU A 10 5.72 25.03 5.12
C LEU A 10 5.92 26.50 5.53
N GLU A 11 4.85 27.30 5.49
CA GLU A 11 4.89 28.70 5.89
C GLU A 11 5.04 28.89 7.40
N LYS A 12 4.37 28.06 8.20
CA LYS A 12 4.32 28.26 9.67
C LYS A 12 5.45 27.58 10.43
N VAL A 13 5.90 26.42 9.96
CA VAL A 13 6.74 25.52 10.76
C VAL A 13 8.23 25.66 10.43
N ASN A 14 8.60 26.24 9.29
CA ASN A 14 9.99 26.46 8.85
C ASN A 14 10.92 25.23 9.05
N MET A 15 10.37 24.02 8.87
CA MET A 15 11.08 22.74 8.98
C MET A 15 10.98 21.95 7.67
N ASN A 16 11.26 22.62 6.55
CA ASN A 16 11.03 22.08 5.21
C ASN A 16 11.82 20.79 4.94
N TYR A 17 13.07 20.71 5.43
CA TYR A 17 13.89 19.51 5.25
C TYR A 17 13.33 18.31 6.02
N LEU A 18 12.89 18.52 7.27
CA LEU A 18 12.28 17.48 8.09
C LEU A 18 10.96 17.01 7.45
N PHE A 19 10.15 17.95 6.96
CA PHE A 19 8.91 17.64 6.24
C PHE A 19 9.17 16.73 5.03
N CYS A 20 10.18 17.03 4.22
CA CYS A 20 10.58 16.19 3.08
C CYS A 20 11.03 14.80 3.52
N LEU A 21 11.81 14.69 4.60
CA LEU A 21 12.25 13.40 5.15
C LEU A 21 11.09 12.54 5.63
N LEU A 22 10.18 13.11 6.42
CA LEU A 22 9.00 12.42 6.94
C LEU A 22 8.07 11.99 5.79
N SER A 23 7.83 12.89 4.82
CA SER A 23 6.99 12.59 3.65
C SER A 23 7.57 11.45 2.81
N LYS A 24 8.91 11.33 2.76
CA LYS A 24 9.60 10.23 2.06
C LYS A 24 9.48 8.91 2.84
N LEU A 25 9.63 8.93 4.17
CA LEU A 25 9.42 7.75 5.01
C LEU A 25 7.98 7.24 4.93
N GLU A 26 7.02 8.15 4.97
CA GLU A 26 5.60 7.83 4.83
C GLU A 26 5.29 7.23 3.46
N ALA A 27 5.80 7.84 2.38
CA ALA A 27 5.67 7.28 1.05
C ALA A 27 6.30 5.88 0.94
N HIS A 28 7.42 5.65 1.61
CA HIS A 28 8.05 4.33 1.64
C HIS A 28 7.16 3.30 2.34
N ARG A 29 6.55 3.64 3.50
CA ARG A 29 5.60 2.75 4.19
C ARG A 29 4.43 2.39 3.28
N ILE A 30 3.77 3.38 2.69
CA ILE A 30 2.58 3.16 1.85
C ILE A 30 2.92 2.32 0.61
N ASN A 31 4.12 2.48 0.03
CA ASN A 31 4.55 1.68 -1.11
C ASN A 31 4.71 0.18 -0.80
N GLN A 32 5.00 -0.17 0.46
CA GLN A 32 5.11 -1.55 0.91
C GLN A 32 3.74 -2.24 1.04
N PHE A 33 2.63 -1.50 0.96
CA PHE A 33 1.30 -2.11 1.03
C PHE A 33 0.99 -3.00 -0.18
N PRO A 34 0.14 -4.02 -0.01
CA PRO A 34 -0.38 -4.83 -1.11
C PRO A 34 -1.07 -3.97 -2.17
N SER A 35 -1.02 -4.42 -3.43
CA SER A 35 -1.64 -3.71 -4.56
C SER A 35 -3.14 -3.47 -4.34
N PHE A 36 -3.84 -4.41 -3.70
CA PHE A 36 -5.24 -4.28 -3.33
C PHE A 36 -5.53 -3.02 -2.50
N VAL A 37 -4.69 -2.74 -1.50
CA VAL A 37 -4.82 -1.54 -0.64
C VAL A 37 -4.43 -0.29 -1.42
N LYS A 38 -3.34 -0.34 -2.19
CA LYS A 38 -2.86 0.83 -2.97
C LYS A 38 -3.86 1.28 -4.02
N ASN A 39 -4.64 0.35 -4.59
CA ASN A 39 -5.68 0.65 -5.57
C ASN A 39 -6.89 1.39 -4.97
N LYS A 40 -7.06 1.38 -3.64
CA LYS A 40 -8.11 2.14 -2.95
C LYS A 40 -7.73 3.62 -2.75
N PHE A 41 -6.51 4.04 -3.07
CA PHE A 41 -6.09 5.43 -2.91
C PHE A 41 -6.50 6.30 -4.10
N ASP A 42 -7.21 7.40 -3.77
CA ASP A 42 -7.71 8.36 -4.77
C ASP A 42 -6.61 9.29 -5.30
N LYS A 43 -5.46 9.34 -4.61
CA LYS A 43 -4.35 10.27 -4.87
C LYS A 43 -3.04 9.51 -5.08
N LYS A 44 -2.10 10.16 -5.76
CA LYS A 44 -0.72 9.68 -5.85
C LYS A 44 -0.12 9.56 -4.44
N ILE A 45 0.60 8.47 -4.18
CA ILE A 45 1.24 8.18 -2.89
C ILE A 45 2.08 9.36 -2.38
N THR A 46 2.79 10.07 -3.28
CA THR A 46 3.60 11.24 -2.91
C THR A 46 2.76 12.41 -2.38
N MET A 47 1.54 12.61 -2.89
CA MET A 47 0.64 13.64 -2.37
C MET A 47 0.03 13.20 -1.04
N LEU A 48 -0.39 11.92 -0.97
CA LEU A 48 -0.97 11.35 0.23
C LEU A 48 0.00 11.41 1.42
N SER A 49 1.27 11.06 1.18
CA SER A 49 2.30 11.05 2.21
C SER A 49 2.64 12.45 2.73
N MET A 50 2.65 13.45 1.84
CA MET A 50 2.84 14.85 2.23
C MET A 50 1.63 15.39 3.01
N GLU A 51 0.41 14.95 2.69
CA GLU A 51 -0.81 15.30 3.42
C GLU A 51 -0.80 14.73 4.83
N HIS A 52 -0.50 13.43 5.00
CA HIS A 52 -0.42 12.80 6.33
C HIS A 52 0.56 13.54 7.25
N VAL A 53 1.72 13.92 6.72
CA VAL A 53 2.75 14.63 7.48
C VAL A 53 2.34 16.08 7.76
N ALA A 54 1.72 16.78 6.79
CA ALA A 54 1.25 18.15 6.97
C ALA A 54 0.13 18.24 8.01
N ASP A 55 -0.79 17.28 8.03
CA ASP A 55 -1.88 17.18 9.00
C ASP A 55 -1.44 16.58 10.35
N ASN A 56 -0.21 16.06 10.43
CA ASN A 56 0.31 15.32 11.59
C ASN A 56 -0.62 14.15 11.98
N GLU A 57 -1.24 13.53 10.98
CA GLU A 57 -2.16 12.42 11.12
C GLU A 57 -1.77 11.33 10.12
N VAL A 58 -1.28 10.22 10.66
CA VAL A 58 -0.84 9.06 9.86
C VAL A 58 -1.89 7.97 10.00
N PRO A 59 -2.70 7.71 8.96
CA PRO A 59 -3.78 6.73 9.05
C PRO A 59 -3.26 5.31 9.29
N ASP A 60 -4.01 4.57 10.10
CA ASP A 60 -3.81 3.14 10.32
C ASP A 60 -4.57 2.34 9.25
N TYR A 61 -3.87 1.44 8.57
CA TYR A 61 -4.40 0.62 7.49
C TYR A 61 -4.54 -0.86 7.88
N ILE A 62 -4.51 -1.18 9.18
CA ILE A 62 -4.59 -2.57 9.67
C ILE A 62 -5.79 -3.33 9.09
N ASN A 63 -6.97 -2.69 9.01
CA ASN A 63 -8.18 -3.35 8.51
C ASN A 63 -8.08 -3.70 7.02
N GLU A 64 -7.60 -2.75 6.20
CA GLU A 64 -7.42 -2.93 4.75
C GLU A 64 -6.32 -3.95 4.46
N LEU A 65 -5.28 -3.99 5.29
CA LEU A 65 -4.21 -4.97 5.19
C LEU A 65 -4.71 -6.38 5.54
N ALA A 66 -5.51 -6.53 6.58
CA ALA A 66 -6.13 -7.81 6.93
C ALA A 66 -7.10 -8.31 5.85
N GLU A 67 -7.89 -7.42 5.27
CA GLU A 67 -8.76 -7.74 4.13
C GLU A 67 -7.95 -8.21 2.90
N ALA A 68 -6.84 -7.52 2.60
CA ALA A 68 -5.95 -7.89 1.50
C ALA A 68 -5.30 -9.26 1.72
N GLU A 69 -4.89 -9.57 2.95
CA GLU A 69 -4.32 -10.87 3.31
C GLU A 69 -5.34 -12.01 3.12
N GLN A 70 -6.58 -11.81 3.57
CA GLN A 70 -7.66 -12.79 3.36
C GLN A 70 -7.97 -13.00 1.87
N ALA A 71 -8.03 -11.93 1.08
CA ALA A 71 -8.27 -12.02 -0.35
C ALA A 71 -7.13 -12.77 -1.07
N MET A 72 -5.87 -12.47 -0.75
CA MET A 72 -4.70 -13.17 -1.33
C MET A 72 -4.65 -14.64 -0.90
N ALA A 73 -5.02 -14.97 0.34
CA ALA A 73 -5.10 -16.34 0.81
C ALA A 73 -6.22 -17.12 0.09
N ALA A 74 -7.37 -16.49 -0.14
CA ALA A 74 -8.47 -17.09 -0.89
C ALA A 74 -8.11 -17.32 -2.37
N GLU A 75 -7.46 -16.36 -3.02
CA GLU A 75 -6.94 -16.53 -4.38
C GLU A 75 -5.96 -17.70 -4.44
N ARG A 76 -5.00 -17.77 -3.51
CA ARG A 76 -4.02 -18.86 -3.44
C ARG A 76 -4.68 -20.23 -3.27
N ALA A 77 -5.65 -20.35 -2.36
CA ALA A 77 -6.38 -21.60 -2.14
C ALA A 77 -7.15 -22.04 -3.41
N LEU A 78 -7.69 -21.09 -4.17
CA LEU A 78 -8.39 -21.37 -5.43
C LEU A 78 -7.46 -21.94 -6.52
N PHE A 79 -6.18 -21.52 -6.53
CA PHE A 79 -5.18 -22.07 -7.46
C PHE A 79 -4.67 -23.45 -6.99
N GLU A 80 -4.49 -23.65 -5.67
CA GLU A 80 -4.06 -24.94 -5.11
C GLU A 80 -5.13 -26.03 -5.30
N ASP A 81 -6.43 -25.73 -5.14
CA ASP A 81 -7.53 -26.69 -5.41
C ASP A 81 -7.72 -27.02 -6.91
N ASN A 82 -7.25 -26.17 -7.84
CA ASN A 82 -7.33 -26.43 -9.29
C ASN A 82 -6.12 -27.23 -9.82
N GLU A 83 -5.03 -27.36 -9.06
CA GLU A 83 -3.89 -28.22 -9.41
C GLU A 83 -4.08 -29.69 -8.98
N GLU A 84 -5.08 -30.02 -8.14
CA GLU A 84 -5.46 -31.42 -7.83
C GLU A 84 -6.22 -32.13 -8.98
N GLY A 85 -6.31 -31.51 -10.16
CA GLY A 85 -6.95 -32.05 -11.35
C GLY A 85 -6.02 -32.45 -12.50
N ASP A 86 -4.71 -32.27 -12.39
CA ASP A 86 -3.76 -32.85 -13.36
C ASP A 86 -3.23 -34.17 -12.79
N ASP A 87 -4.01 -35.21 -13.08
CA ASP A 87 -3.64 -36.62 -12.99
C ASP A 87 -2.19 -36.78 -13.51
N PHE A 88 -1.24 -36.93 -12.58
CA PHE A 88 0.08 -37.51 -12.84
C PHE A 88 -0.12 -39.00 -13.19
N GLY A 89 -0.87 -39.25 -14.27
CA GLY A 89 -1.04 -40.53 -14.90
C GLY A 89 0.32 -41.01 -15.37
N GLU A 90 0.78 -42.07 -14.70
CA GLU A 90 1.96 -42.85 -15.04
C GLU A 90 2.09 -43.05 -16.55
N GLU A 91 3.26 -42.75 -17.12
CA GLU A 91 3.93 -43.66 -18.05
C GLU A 91 5.40 -43.26 -18.17
N THR A 92 6.23 -43.93 -17.35
CA THR A 92 7.64 -44.15 -17.68
C THR A 92 7.68 -44.95 -18.98
N ILE A 93 7.99 -44.32 -20.11
CA ILE A 93 8.28 -45.03 -21.37
C ILE A 93 9.79 -45.32 -21.42
N ASP A 94 10.05 -46.62 -21.65
CA ASP A 94 11.33 -47.35 -21.73
C ASP A 94 12.30 -46.80 -22.79
#